data_AF-A0A392M944-F1
#
_entry.id   AF-A0A392M944-F1
#
_cell.length_a   1.000
_cell.length_b   1.000
_cell.length_c   1.000
_cell.angle_alpha   90.00
_cell.angle_beta   90.00
_cell.angle_gamma   90.00
#
_symmetry.space_group_name_H-M   'P 1'
#
loop_
_entity.id
_entity.type
_entity.pdbx_description
1 polymer ?
#
loop_
_entity_poly.entity_id
_entity_poly.type
_entity_poly.pdbx_seq_one_letter_code
_entity_poly.pdbx_strand_id
1 'polypeptide(L)'
;MSDFLSIISLLPGGYRSFFLDAFPSIHPPLNNPLPPPLPPAMARILYAVDIYLNGEEGEQQPLYSLHTLQFIETYEYTPHPLTGPRIFKFVLVHSKGMMNFIKVKKEGCEEYLKQKLTFSCMAIDPRGRKRAAGSLFTSGCKAVSAEPVTLGVMVVFESVLPVPAGLSNFYTEMIKCRVVVTCCWKGDKEDKCFVNFVYFTMKDMNGKPLVDRHGAAIILNAIQNGERRGRTT
;
A
#
# COMPACT_ATOMS: atom_id res chain seq x y z
N MET A 1 7.03 -13.19 20.21
CA MET A 1 6.23 -12.74 19.05
C MET A 1 5.52 -11.48 19.52
N SER A 2 5.94 -10.29 19.08
CA SER A 2 5.24 -9.06 19.47
C SER A 2 3.89 -9.02 18.78
N ASP A 3 2.80 -8.96 19.55
CA ASP A 3 1.44 -8.81 19.02
C ASP A 3 1.35 -7.50 18.23
N PHE A 4 0.52 -7.45 17.18
CA PHE A 4 0.32 -6.25 16.35
C PHE A 4 -0.10 -5.04 17.21
N LEU A 5 -0.91 -5.30 18.25
CA LEU A 5 -1.28 -4.31 19.26
C LEU A 5 -0.08 -3.80 20.08
N SER A 6 0.93 -4.64 20.33
CA SER A 6 2.18 -4.24 21.00
C SER A 6 3.07 -3.36 20.11
N ILE A 7 3.08 -3.58 18.80
CA ILE A 7 3.80 -2.72 17.85
C ILE A 7 3.09 -1.37 17.74
N ILE A 8 1.75 -1.38 17.74
CA ILE A 8 0.94 -0.16 17.71
C ILE A 8 1.08 0.66 18.99
N SER A 9 1.14 0.01 20.16
CA SER A 9 1.25 0.70 21.46
C SER A 9 2.61 1.35 21.71
N LEU A 10 3.64 0.93 20.97
CA LEU A 10 4.99 1.53 21.01
C LEU A 10 5.08 2.85 20.24
N LEU A 11 4.04 3.24 19.50
CA LEU A 11 4.03 4.44 18.69
C LEU A 11 3.26 5.58 19.39
N PRO A 12 3.80 6.81 19.38
CA PRO A 12 3.18 7.93 20.09
C PRO A 12 1.76 8.22 19.53
N GLY A 13 0.74 8.08 20.38
CA GLY A 13 -0.66 8.46 20.10
C GLY A 13 -1.67 7.33 19.82
N GLY A 14 -1.26 6.06 19.78
CA GLY A 14 -2.18 4.90 19.61
C GLY A 14 -2.76 4.75 18.19
N TYR A 15 -3.51 3.67 17.90
CA TYR A 15 -3.88 3.23 16.52
C TYR A 15 -4.48 4.30 15.58
N ARG A 16 -5.24 5.27 16.10
CA ARG A 16 -5.91 6.30 15.28
C ARG A 16 -5.07 7.56 15.07
N SER A 17 -4.04 7.81 15.89
CA SER A 17 -3.07 8.88 15.59
C SER A 17 -2.22 8.53 14.36
N PHE A 18 -2.12 7.25 13.98
CA PHE A 18 -1.37 6.79 12.81
C PHE A 18 -1.78 7.54 11.54
N PHE A 19 -3.08 7.66 11.26
CA PHE A 19 -3.56 8.29 10.03
C PHE A 19 -3.50 9.82 10.08
N LEU A 20 -3.53 10.41 11.26
CA LEU A 20 -3.50 11.86 11.47
C LEU A 20 -2.06 12.41 11.56
N ASP A 21 -1.14 11.64 12.15
CA ASP A 21 0.29 11.99 12.33
C ASP A 21 1.21 11.33 11.29
N ALA A 22 0.66 10.51 10.38
CA ALA A 22 1.41 10.06 9.22
C ALA A 22 1.78 11.27 8.38
N PHE A 23 3.07 11.63 8.47
CA PHE A 23 3.66 12.68 7.67
C PHE A 23 3.21 12.53 6.21
N PRO A 24 2.57 13.56 5.64
CA PRO A 24 1.78 13.39 4.45
C PRO A 24 2.67 13.12 3.27
N SER A 25 2.31 12.04 2.57
CA SER A 25 2.83 11.52 1.29
C SER A 25 4.34 11.51 1.17
N ILE A 26 4.92 10.34 0.93
CA ILE A 26 6.34 10.28 0.60
C ILE A 26 6.54 10.95 -0.77
N HIS A 27 6.94 12.23 -0.76
CA HIS A 27 7.29 12.96 -1.97
C HIS A 27 8.78 12.78 -2.32
N PRO A 28 9.15 12.93 -3.60
CA PRO A 28 10.54 12.96 -4.01
C PRO A 28 11.29 14.06 -3.26
N PRO A 29 12.46 13.80 -2.67
CA PRO A 29 13.27 14.87 -2.11
C PRO A 29 13.74 15.84 -3.21
N LEU A 30 13.56 17.14 -3.00
CA LEU A 30 14.04 18.21 -3.88
C LEU A 30 15.57 18.32 -3.93
N ASN A 31 16.30 17.71 -2.98
CA ASN A 31 17.76 17.77 -2.94
C ASN A 31 18.42 16.49 -2.41
N ASN A 32 19.47 16.06 -3.12
CA ASN A 32 20.47 15.04 -2.82
C ASN A 32 20.10 14.01 -1.72
N PRO A 33 19.54 12.85 -2.09
CA PRO A 33 19.35 11.78 -1.13
C PRO A 33 20.73 11.27 -0.68
N LEU A 34 20.95 11.23 0.64
CA LEU A 34 22.04 10.45 1.21
C LEU A 34 21.97 9.00 0.67
N PRO A 35 23.12 8.30 0.52
CA PRO A 35 23.11 6.90 0.17
C PRO A 35 22.16 6.16 1.13
N PRO A 36 21.20 5.37 0.63
CA PRO A 36 20.34 4.62 1.52
C PRO A 36 21.23 3.74 2.41
N PRO A 37 20.99 3.70 3.74
CA PRO A 37 21.73 2.79 4.60
C PRO A 37 21.55 1.37 4.07
N LEU A 38 22.60 0.54 4.16
CA LEU A 38 22.49 -0.86 3.78
C LEU A 38 21.29 -1.47 4.53
N PRO A 39 20.33 -2.09 3.82
CA PRO A 39 19.18 -2.66 4.48
C PRO A 39 19.66 -3.77 5.44
N PRO A 40 19.09 -3.88 6.65
CA PRO A 40 19.39 -5.00 7.53
C PRO A 40 19.06 -6.30 6.82
N ALA A 41 19.82 -7.38 7.10
CA ALA A 41 19.73 -8.69 6.42
C ALA A 41 18.29 -9.25 6.28
N MET A 42 17.40 -8.83 7.18
CA MET A 42 15.96 -9.02 7.09
C MET A 42 15.26 -7.69 7.32
N ALA A 43 14.56 -7.20 6.29
CA ALA A 43 13.63 -6.08 6.37
C ALA A 43 12.27 -6.57 6.89
N ARG A 44 11.62 -5.73 7.71
CA ARG A 44 10.27 -5.93 8.21
C ARG A 44 9.47 -4.69 7.86
N ILE A 45 8.40 -4.84 7.10
CA ILE A 45 7.54 -3.71 6.74
C ILE A 45 6.12 -4.10 7.14
N LEU A 46 5.53 -3.31 8.02
CA LEU A 46 4.12 -3.43 8.38
C LEU A 46 3.33 -2.50 7.45
N TYR A 47 2.32 -3.05 6.79
CA TYR A 47 1.38 -2.26 6.01
C TYR A 47 0.07 -2.14 6.75
N ALA A 48 -0.44 -0.92 6.85
CA ALA A 48 -1.82 -0.63 7.26
C ALA A 48 -2.55 -0.08 6.05
N VAL A 49 -3.73 -0.64 5.75
CA VAL A 49 -4.53 -0.32 4.58
C VAL A 49 -5.95 -0.01 5.02
N ASP A 50 -6.43 1.17 4.65
CA ASP A 50 -7.84 1.52 4.80
C ASP A 50 -8.49 1.67 3.42
N ILE A 51 -9.71 1.15 3.31
CA ILE A 51 -10.57 1.33 2.15
C ILE A 51 -11.80 2.08 2.61
N TYR A 52 -12.09 3.21 1.97
CA TYR A 52 -13.24 4.05 2.29
C TYR A 52 -14.22 4.05 1.12
N LEU A 53 -15.48 4.28 1.44
CA LEU A 53 -16.53 4.56 0.47
C LEU A 53 -17.04 5.97 0.74
N ASN A 54 -16.66 6.94 -0.09
CA ASN A 54 -17.02 8.33 0.13
C ASN A 54 -18.52 8.55 -0.16
N GLY A 55 -19.31 8.89 0.87
CA GLY A 55 -20.73 9.26 0.78
C GLY A 55 -21.00 10.77 0.87
N GLU A 56 -22.28 11.15 0.82
CA GLU A 56 -22.75 12.53 1.07
C GLU A 56 -22.90 12.84 2.58
N GLU A 57 -22.88 11.83 3.45
CA GLU A 57 -22.95 11.99 4.90
C GLU A 57 -21.57 11.74 5.53
N GLY A 58 -21.14 12.67 6.38
CA GLY A 58 -19.78 12.86 6.90
C GLY A 58 -19.20 11.77 7.81
N GLU A 59 -19.52 10.49 7.61
CA GLU A 59 -18.81 9.40 8.29
C GLU A 59 -17.48 9.08 7.60
N GLN A 60 -16.38 9.52 8.22
CA GLN A 60 -15.00 9.25 7.81
C GLN A 60 -14.47 7.89 8.29
N GLN A 61 -15.33 6.88 8.51
CA GLN A 61 -14.88 5.57 8.96
C GLN A 61 -14.53 4.67 7.77
N PRO A 62 -13.40 3.94 7.83
CA PRO A 62 -13.04 3.01 6.77
C PRO A 62 -14.05 1.86 6.69
N LEU A 63 -14.45 1.51 5.48
CA LEU A 63 -15.24 0.32 5.20
C LEU A 63 -14.43 -0.95 5.54
N TYR A 64 -13.12 -0.91 5.35
CA TYR A 64 -12.20 -1.96 5.77
C TYR A 64 -10.91 -1.35 6.28
N SER A 65 -10.40 -1.90 7.38
CA SER A 65 -9.05 -1.65 7.89
C SER A 65 -8.31 -2.98 7.97
N LEU A 66 -7.27 -3.11 7.17
CA LEU A 66 -6.47 -4.32 7.01
C LEU A 66 -5.02 -4.03 7.34
N HIS A 67 -4.30 -5.06 7.79
CA HIS A 67 -2.86 -4.96 8.00
C HIS A 67 -2.15 -6.26 7.66
N THR A 68 -0.89 -6.15 7.24
CA THR A 68 -0.01 -7.30 7.02
C THR A 68 1.43 -6.95 7.35
N LEU A 69 2.15 -7.92 7.90
CA LEU A 69 3.57 -7.81 8.17
C LEU A 69 4.33 -8.61 7.11
N GLN A 70 5.15 -7.92 6.33
CA GLN A 70 6.00 -8.54 5.31
C GLN A 70 7.42 -8.68 5.83
N PHE A 71 7.97 -9.89 5.70
CA PHE A 71 9.35 -10.21 5.99
C PHE A 71 10.12 -10.37 4.68
N ILE A 72 11.20 -9.62 4.51
CA ILE A 72 11.95 -9.60 3.27
C ILE A 72 13.42 -9.85 3.56
N GLU A 73 13.97 -10.88 2.93
CA GLU A 73 15.40 -11.14 2.90
C GLU A 73 16.07 -10.13 1.96
N THR A 74 17.07 -9.41 2.47
CA THR A 74 17.72 -8.31 1.74
C THR A 74 19.16 -8.63 1.33
N TYR A 75 19.68 -9.80 1.72
CA TYR A 75 21.00 -10.26 1.30
C TYR A 75 21.03 -10.56 -0.20
N GLU A 76 22.23 -10.54 -0.79
CA GLU A 76 22.41 -10.92 -2.18
C GLU A 76 22.16 -12.43 -2.33
N TYR A 77 21.02 -12.76 -2.91
CA TYR A 77 20.65 -14.11 -3.26
C TYR A 77 20.74 -14.28 -4.77
N THR A 78 21.60 -15.18 -5.22
CA THR A 78 21.56 -15.68 -6.60
C THR A 78 20.40 -16.67 -6.69
N PRO A 79 19.29 -16.34 -7.38
CA PRO A 79 18.17 -17.27 -7.47
C PRO A 79 18.58 -18.57 -8.16
N HIS A 80 18.04 -19.67 -7.68
CA HIS A 80 18.17 -20.94 -8.40
C HIS A 80 17.58 -20.76 -9.81
N PRO A 81 18.21 -21.31 -10.87
CA PRO A 81 17.77 -21.10 -12.26
C PRO A 81 16.29 -21.43 -12.52
N LEU A 82 15.71 -22.31 -11.69
CA LEU A 82 14.33 -22.78 -11.82
C LEU A 82 13.29 -21.94 -11.05
N THR A 83 13.69 -21.09 -10.10
CA THR A 83 12.75 -20.39 -9.21
C THR A 83 12.60 -18.91 -9.52
N GLY A 84 13.46 -18.35 -10.36
CA GLY A 84 13.46 -16.94 -10.72
C GLY A 84 13.65 -16.01 -9.51
N PRO A 85 13.74 -14.68 -9.73
CA PRO A 85 13.82 -13.74 -8.62
C PRO A 85 12.44 -13.61 -7.94
N ARG A 86 12.44 -13.48 -6.61
CA ARG A 86 11.21 -13.15 -5.87
C ARG A 86 10.80 -11.72 -6.18
N ILE A 87 9.57 -11.55 -6.67
CA ILE A 87 9.01 -10.26 -7.05
C ILE A 87 8.30 -9.62 -5.86
N PHE A 88 8.57 -8.33 -5.65
CA PHE A 88 7.98 -7.52 -4.61
C PHE A 88 6.47 -7.37 -4.78
N LYS A 89 5.72 -7.98 -3.86
CA LYS A 89 4.26 -7.90 -3.78
C LYS A 89 3.78 -8.23 -2.37
N PHE A 90 2.57 -7.80 -2.04
CA PHE A 90 1.83 -8.34 -0.91
C PHE A 90 0.35 -8.51 -1.26
N VAL A 91 -0.30 -9.44 -0.57
CA VAL A 91 -1.73 -9.71 -0.69
C VAL A 91 -2.34 -9.58 0.70
N LEU A 92 -3.46 -8.88 0.78
CA LEU A 92 -4.32 -8.83 1.97
C LEU A 92 -5.62 -9.51 1.60
N VAL A 93 -5.95 -10.61 2.28
CA VAL A 93 -7.23 -11.29 2.12
C VAL A 93 -8.10 -10.94 3.31
N HIS A 94 -9.35 -10.57 3.05
CA HIS A 94 -10.28 -10.28 4.12
C HIS A 94 -10.64 -11.59 4.86
N SER A 95 -10.62 -11.59 6.20
CA SER A 95 -11.05 -12.75 6.96
C SER A 95 -12.56 -12.99 6.74
N LYS A 96 -12.97 -14.24 6.54
CA LYS A 96 -14.35 -14.59 6.16
C LYS A 96 -15.44 -14.11 7.15
N GLY A 97 -15.06 -13.74 8.38
CA GLY A 97 -15.97 -13.37 9.46
C GLY A 97 -16.43 -11.91 9.53
N MET A 98 -15.82 -10.98 8.77
CA MET A 98 -16.09 -9.54 8.90
C MET A 98 -16.38 -8.84 7.56
N MET A 99 -17.20 -9.46 6.70
CA MET A 99 -17.56 -8.85 5.42
C MET A 99 -18.53 -7.67 5.61
N ASN A 100 -18.02 -6.45 5.49
CA ASN A 100 -18.86 -5.27 5.23
C ASN A 100 -19.38 -5.33 3.79
N PHE A 101 -20.60 -4.86 3.53
CA PHE A 101 -21.20 -4.92 2.19
C PHE A 101 -21.40 -3.51 1.64
N ILE A 102 -21.01 -3.32 0.38
CA ILE A 102 -21.29 -2.14 -0.43
C ILE A 102 -22.62 -2.41 -1.13
N LYS A 103 -23.66 -1.64 -0.80
CA LYS A 103 -24.95 -1.70 -1.50
C LYS A 103 -24.82 -0.94 -2.81
N VAL A 104 -24.79 -1.67 -3.92
CA VAL A 104 -24.61 -1.11 -5.27
C VAL A 104 -25.20 -2.07 -6.29
N LYS A 105 -25.87 -1.53 -7.31
CA LYS A 105 -26.38 -2.31 -8.43
C LYS A 105 -25.24 -2.89 -9.25
N LYS A 106 -25.47 -4.01 -9.92
CA LYS A 106 -24.49 -4.58 -10.86
C LYS A 106 -24.25 -3.61 -12.02
N GLU A 107 -25.31 -3.05 -12.57
CA GLU A 107 -25.23 -2.05 -13.63
C GLU A 107 -24.64 -0.74 -13.10
N GLY A 108 -23.53 -0.30 -13.70
CA GLY A 108 -22.85 0.94 -13.31
C GLY A 108 -21.98 0.83 -12.05
N CYS A 109 -21.75 -0.38 -11.55
CA CYS A 109 -20.93 -0.63 -10.36
C CYS A 109 -19.49 -0.13 -10.55
N GLU A 110 -18.91 -0.29 -11.74
CA GLU A 110 -17.53 0.10 -12.03
C GLU A 110 -17.35 1.61 -11.86
N GLU A 111 -18.23 2.40 -12.47
CA GLU A 111 -18.18 3.86 -12.38
C GLU A 111 -18.46 4.32 -10.95
N TYR A 112 -19.43 3.69 -10.27
CA TYR A 112 -19.71 3.97 -8.87
C TYR A 112 -18.47 3.74 -7.98
N LEU A 113 -17.85 2.57 -8.09
CA LEU A 113 -16.66 2.22 -7.29
C LEU A 113 -15.46 3.10 -7.66
N LYS A 114 -15.26 3.41 -8.94
CA LYS A 114 -14.19 4.32 -9.37
C LYS A 114 -14.32 5.71 -8.74
N GLN A 115 -15.54 6.24 -8.65
CA GLN A 115 -15.79 7.58 -8.10
C GLN A 115 -15.75 7.61 -6.57
N LYS A 116 -16.35 6.59 -5.95
CA LYS A 116 -16.68 6.59 -4.51
C LYS A 116 -15.63 5.87 -3.66
N LEU A 117 -14.96 4.85 -4.18
CA LEU A 117 -13.95 4.12 -3.42
C LEU A 117 -12.68 4.97 -3.31
N THR A 118 -12.16 5.12 -2.09
CA THR A 118 -10.82 5.66 -1.86
C THR A 118 -9.99 4.69 -1.05
N PHE A 119 -8.68 4.87 -1.14
CA PHE A 119 -7.71 3.93 -0.62
C PHE A 119 -6.59 4.66 0.11
N SER A 120 -6.23 4.17 1.29
CA SER A 120 -5.01 4.57 2.00
C SER A 120 -4.13 3.36 2.22
N CYS A 121 -2.81 3.58 2.16
CA CYS A 121 -1.84 2.57 2.52
C CYS A 121 -0.63 3.24 3.13
N MET A 122 -0.29 2.80 4.32
CA MET A 122 0.87 3.22 5.08
C MET A 122 1.86 2.07 5.16
N ALA A 123 3.13 2.38 4.94
CA ALA A 123 4.23 1.48 5.22
C ALA A 123 4.94 1.93 6.49
N ILE A 124 5.19 0.97 7.39
CA ILE A 124 5.79 1.19 8.71
C ILE A 124 7.06 0.33 8.82
N ASP A 125 8.18 0.98 9.11
CA ASP A 125 9.42 0.34 9.57
C ASP A 125 9.36 0.20 11.11
N PRO A 126 9.07 -1.01 11.64
CA PRO A 126 8.97 -1.22 13.08
C PRO A 126 10.33 -1.12 13.80
N ARG A 127 11.44 -1.03 13.06
CA ARG A 127 12.78 -0.80 13.63
C ARG A 127 13.21 0.66 13.57
N GLY A 128 12.41 1.52 12.94
CA GLY A 128 12.72 2.93 12.75
C GLY A 128 12.76 3.67 14.09
N ARG A 129 13.88 4.33 14.42
CA ARG A 129 14.03 5.10 15.68
C ARG A 129 13.57 6.56 15.59
N LYS A 130 13.61 7.17 14.40
CA LYS A 130 13.27 8.60 14.19
C LYS A 130 12.12 8.82 13.20
N ARG A 131 12.04 7.99 12.16
CA ARG A 131 11.01 8.02 11.14
C ARG A 131 10.60 6.57 10.90
N ALA A 132 9.41 6.22 11.36
CA ALA A 132 8.95 4.84 11.36
C ALA A 132 7.80 4.60 10.36
N ALA A 133 7.15 5.64 9.83
CA ALA A 133 5.99 5.48 8.95
C ALA A 133 5.97 6.50 7.82
N GLY A 134 5.36 6.09 6.70
CA GLY A 134 5.06 6.97 5.56
C GLY A 134 3.88 6.45 4.74
N SER A 135 3.12 7.36 4.16
CA SER A 135 1.98 7.02 3.30
C SER A 135 2.45 6.70 1.88
N LEU A 136 2.19 5.47 1.42
CA LEU A 136 2.31 5.07 0.02
C LEU A 136 1.11 5.58 -0.81
N PHE A 137 -0.07 5.56 -0.19
CA PHE A 137 -1.32 6.10 -0.70
C PHE A 137 -2.00 6.89 0.42
N THR A 138 -2.38 8.13 0.16
CA THR A 138 -3.10 8.98 1.12
C THR A 138 -4.59 8.64 1.15
N SER A 139 -5.30 8.87 2.26
CA SER A 139 -6.73 8.53 2.43
C SER A 139 -7.69 9.03 1.33
N GLY A 140 -7.33 10.10 0.64
CA GLY A 140 -8.08 10.62 -0.52
C GLY A 140 -7.67 10.03 -1.88
N CYS A 141 -6.81 9.01 -1.96
CA CYS A 141 -6.36 8.48 -3.23
C CYS A 141 -7.55 7.91 -4.01
N LYS A 142 -7.77 8.46 -5.20
CA LYS A 142 -8.85 8.08 -6.10
C LYS A 142 -8.42 6.95 -7.02
N ALA A 143 -9.39 6.11 -7.38
CA ALA A 143 -9.16 5.05 -8.33
C ALA A 143 -8.82 5.63 -9.71
N VAL A 144 -7.84 5.04 -10.39
CA VAL A 144 -7.49 5.40 -11.77
C VAL A 144 -8.36 4.64 -12.77
N SER A 145 -8.76 3.41 -12.44
CA SER A 145 -9.68 2.61 -13.25
C SER A 145 -10.50 1.66 -12.39
N ALA A 146 -11.63 1.24 -12.93
CA ALA A 146 -12.44 0.14 -12.42
C ALA A 146 -12.92 -0.69 -13.62
N GLU A 147 -12.76 -2.00 -13.56
CA GLU A 147 -13.04 -2.91 -14.67
C GLU A 147 -13.80 -4.14 -14.18
N PRO A 148 -14.77 -4.65 -14.95
CA PRO A 148 -15.46 -5.88 -14.59
C PRO A 148 -14.50 -7.07 -14.64
N VAL A 149 -14.70 -8.01 -13.72
CA VAL A 149 -14.04 -9.32 -13.71
C VAL A 149 -15.09 -10.41 -13.50
N THR A 150 -14.76 -11.67 -13.77
CA THR A 150 -15.70 -12.80 -13.76
C THR A 150 -16.62 -12.85 -12.52
N LEU A 151 -16.10 -12.47 -11.34
CA LEU A 151 -16.82 -12.54 -10.07
C LEU A 151 -17.09 -11.17 -9.43
N GLY A 152 -16.91 -10.06 -10.16
CA GLY A 152 -17.04 -8.74 -9.56
C GLY A 152 -16.39 -7.60 -10.33
N VAL A 153 -15.73 -6.70 -9.62
CA VAL A 153 -15.07 -5.51 -10.16
C VAL A 153 -13.67 -5.38 -9.58
N MET A 154 -12.71 -5.07 -10.44
CA MET A 154 -11.33 -4.75 -10.09
C MET A 154 -11.15 -3.23 -10.08
N VAL A 155 -10.84 -2.64 -8.93
CA VAL A 155 -10.58 -1.20 -8.77
C VAL A 155 -9.08 -0.98 -8.60
N VAL A 156 -8.50 -0.08 -9.39
CA VAL A 156 -7.05 0.15 -9.46
C VAL A 156 -6.70 1.51 -8.87
N PHE A 157 -5.70 1.53 -7.99
CA PHE A 157 -5.07 2.74 -7.47
C PHE A 157 -3.61 2.75 -7.85
N GLU A 158 -3.08 3.91 -8.21
CA GLU A 158 -1.68 4.06 -8.61
C GLU A 158 -1.03 5.24 -7.92
N SER A 159 0.25 5.10 -7.63
CA SER A 159 1.12 6.12 -7.06
C SER A 159 2.54 5.91 -7.61
N VAL A 160 3.42 6.87 -7.40
CA VAL A 160 4.81 6.79 -7.85
C VAL A 160 5.79 7.09 -6.72
N LEU A 161 6.93 6.40 -6.73
CA LEU A 161 8.03 6.62 -5.79
C LEU A 161 9.34 6.82 -6.55
N PRO A 162 10.23 7.71 -6.08
CA PRO A 162 11.56 7.83 -6.66
C PRO A 162 12.43 6.60 -6.35
N VAL A 163 13.28 6.24 -7.31
CA VAL A 163 14.34 5.24 -7.11
C VAL A 163 15.54 5.90 -6.44
N PRO A 164 16.07 5.34 -5.34
CA PRO A 164 17.29 5.87 -4.72
C PRO A 164 18.48 5.68 -5.68
N ALA A 165 19.47 6.59 -5.61
CA ALA A 165 20.61 6.62 -6.52
C ALA A 165 21.29 5.24 -6.71
N GLY A 166 21.43 4.46 -5.64
CA GLY A 166 22.03 3.11 -5.68
C GLY A 166 21.27 2.06 -6.50
N LEU A 167 20.04 2.33 -6.93
CA LEU A 167 19.20 1.42 -7.74
C LEU A 167 18.90 1.95 -9.15
N SER A 168 19.40 3.14 -9.49
CA SER A 168 19.19 3.78 -10.81
C SER A 168 19.72 2.96 -11.99
N ASN A 169 20.76 2.15 -11.77
CA ASN A 169 21.30 1.24 -12.80
C ASN A 169 20.37 0.05 -13.11
N PHE A 170 19.37 -0.23 -12.27
CA PHE A 170 18.49 -1.40 -12.41
C PHE A 170 17.09 -1.06 -12.92
N TYR A 171 16.62 0.17 -12.68
CA TYR A 171 15.25 0.61 -12.93
C TYR A 171 15.21 2.07 -13.39
N THR A 172 14.08 2.49 -13.96
CA THR A 172 13.82 3.90 -14.28
C THR A 172 13.81 4.77 -13.02
N GLU A 173 13.98 6.08 -13.16
CA GLU A 173 14.04 7.05 -12.04
C GLU A 173 12.83 6.99 -11.09
N MET A 174 11.67 6.58 -11.60
CA MET A 174 10.43 6.42 -10.85
C MET A 174 9.96 4.97 -10.88
N ILE A 175 9.30 4.55 -9.80
CA ILE A 175 8.59 3.28 -9.68
C ILE A 175 7.11 3.55 -9.59
N LYS A 176 6.35 2.78 -10.34
CA LYS A 176 4.90 2.73 -10.26
C LYS A 176 4.48 1.74 -9.17
N CYS A 177 3.85 2.26 -8.12
CA CYS A 177 3.14 1.48 -7.11
C CYS A 177 1.71 1.28 -7.59
N ARG A 178 1.26 0.03 -7.69
CA ARG A 178 -0.10 -0.31 -8.11
C ARG A 178 -0.78 -1.17 -7.07
N VAL A 179 -1.97 -0.73 -6.66
CA VAL A 179 -2.88 -1.48 -5.81
C VAL A 179 -4.10 -1.86 -6.62
N VAL A 180 -4.51 -3.11 -6.45
CA VAL A 180 -5.71 -3.68 -7.02
C VAL A 180 -6.61 -4.13 -5.88
N VAL A 181 -7.79 -3.51 -5.76
CA VAL A 181 -8.85 -3.92 -4.84
C VAL A 181 -9.87 -4.70 -5.63
N THR A 182 -10.06 -5.98 -5.30
CA THR A 182 -11.07 -6.81 -5.96
C THR A 182 -12.34 -6.83 -5.12
N CYS A 183 -13.43 -6.32 -5.66
CA CYS A 183 -14.77 -6.40 -5.08
C CYS A 183 -15.51 -7.58 -5.71
N CYS A 184 -16.12 -8.45 -4.91
CA CYS A 184 -16.90 -9.60 -5.39
C CYS A 184 -18.38 -9.47 -5.04
N TRP A 185 -19.24 -9.98 -5.92
CA TRP A 185 -20.68 -10.05 -5.67
C TRP A 185 -21.01 -11.09 -4.60
N LYS A 186 -22.02 -10.82 -3.78
CA LYS A 186 -22.59 -11.84 -2.88
C LYS A 186 -23.90 -12.37 -3.47
N GLY A 187 -23.82 -13.57 -4.04
CA GLY A 187 -24.98 -14.25 -4.62
C GLY A 187 -25.52 -13.56 -5.88
N ASP A 188 -26.46 -14.22 -6.56
CA ASP A 188 -26.94 -13.74 -7.86
C ASP A 188 -28.07 -12.71 -7.75
N LYS A 189 -28.76 -12.66 -6.60
CA LYS A 189 -30.00 -11.90 -6.38
C LYS A 189 -29.84 -10.62 -5.57
N GLU A 190 -28.65 -10.32 -5.05
CA GLU A 190 -28.45 -9.18 -4.15
C GLU A 190 -27.57 -8.11 -4.82
N ASP A 191 -28.05 -6.86 -4.83
CA ASP A 191 -27.31 -5.67 -5.26
C ASP A 191 -26.29 -5.25 -4.19
N LYS A 192 -25.36 -6.16 -3.89
CA LYS A 192 -24.27 -5.88 -2.96
C LYS A 192 -22.99 -6.62 -3.30
N CYS A 193 -21.87 -5.92 -3.14
CA CYS A 193 -20.54 -6.48 -3.27
C CYS A 193 -19.73 -6.28 -1.97
N PHE A 194 -18.60 -6.93 -1.86
CA PHE A 194 -17.66 -6.81 -0.74
C PHE A 194 -16.23 -6.85 -1.25
N VAL A 195 -15.28 -6.27 -0.53
CA VAL A 195 -13.86 -6.39 -0.88
C VAL A 195 -13.37 -7.80 -0.53
N ASN A 196 -12.89 -8.51 -1.53
CA ASN A 196 -12.38 -9.88 -1.40
C ASN A 196 -10.89 -9.89 -1.02
N PHE A 197 -10.06 -9.20 -1.79
CA PHE A 197 -8.65 -9.03 -1.47
C PHE A 197 -8.07 -7.74 -2.07
N VAL A 198 -6.97 -7.30 -1.46
CA VAL A 198 -6.13 -6.20 -1.93
C VAL A 198 -4.80 -6.78 -2.38
N TYR A 199 -4.34 -6.40 -3.56
CA TYR A 199 -3.09 -6.86 -4.14
C TYR A 199 -2.20 -5.67 -4.50
N PHE A 200 -0.99 -5.62 -3.94
CA PHE A 200 -0.03 -4.56 -4.18
C PHE A 200 1.15 -5.07 -5.00
N THR A 201 1.61 -4.25 -5.95
CA THR A 201 2.81 -4.51 -6.77
C THR A 201 3.61 -3.25 -7.02
N MET A 202 4.89 -3.42 -7.34
CA MET A 202 5.78 -2.36 -7.82
C MET A 202 6.44 -2.75 -9.13
N LYS A 203 6.41 -1.84 -10.09
CA LYS A 203 7.09 -1.96 -11.39
C LYS A 203 7.78 -0.65 -11.73
N ASP A 204 8.88 -0.70 -12.45
CA ASP A 204 9.44 0.51 -13.05
C ASP A 204 8.52 1.06 -14.16
N MET A 205 8.84 2.24 -14.71
CA MET A 205 8.01 2.88 -15.72
C MET A 205 7.98 2.14 -17.06
N ASN A 206 8.92 1.21 -17.28
CA ASN A 206 8.95 0.31 -18.45
C ASN A 206 8.20 -1.01 -18.17
N GLY A 207 7.57 -1.15 -17.01
CA GLY A 207 6.80 -2.34 -16.62
C GLY A 207 7.63 -3.48 -16.05
N LYS A 208 8.94 -3.29 -15.81
CA LYS A 208 9.81 -4.30 -15.19
C LYS A 208 9.45 -4.46 -13.71
N PRO A 209 9.13 -5.68 -13.25
CA PRO A 209 8.79 -5.90 -11.85
C PRO A 209 10.01 -5.74 -10.95
N LEU A 210 9.78 -5.25 -9.73
CA LEU A 210 10.84 -5.12 -8.74
C LEU A 210 11.05 -6.44 -8.03
N VAL A 211 12.31 -6.79 -7.78
CA VAL A 211 12.65 -7.89 -6.87
C VAL A 211 12.47 -7.46 -5.41
N ASP A 212 12.19 -8.41 -4.52
CA ASP A 212 11.84 -8.20 -3.11
C ASP A 212 12.81 -7.23 -2.40
N ARG A 213 14.12 -7.50 -2.47
CA ARG A 213 15.15 -6.67 -1.81
C ARG A 213 15.14 -5.22 -2.31
N HIS A 214 14.90 -5.00 -3.61
CA HIS A 214 14.90 -3.66 -4.20
C HIS A 214 13.63 -2.90 -3.82
N GLY A 215 12.47 -3.56 -3.84
CA GLY A 215 11.22 -2.94 -3.37
C GLY A 215 11.28 -2.56 -1.89
N ALA A 216 11.86 -3.43 -1.05
CA ALA A 216 12.08 -3.12 0.37
C ALA A 216 13.00 -1.91 0.56
N ALA A 217 14.12 -1.87 -0.16
CA ALA A 217 15.06 -0.75 -0.09
C ALA A 217 14.40 0.58 -0.51
N ILE A 218 13.56 0.56 -1.56
CA ILE A 218 12.83 1.76 -2.01
C ILE A 218 11.85 2.24 -0.95
N ILE A 219 11.02 1.36 -0.40
CA ILE A 219 10.04 1.74 0.63
C ILE A 219 10.73 2.24 1.90
N LEU A 220 11.78 1.56 2.37
CA LEU A 220 12.52 1.98 3.56
C LEU A 220 13.23 3.32 3.34
N ASN A 221 13.87 3.51 2.18
CA ASN A 221 14.45 4.80 1.80
C ASN A 221 13.38 5.89 1.76
N ALA A 222 12.20 5.60 1.21
CA ALA A 222 11.07 6.51 1.15
C ALA A 222 10.57 6.90 2.56
N ILE A 223 10.45 5.94 3.49
CA ILE A 223 10.09 6.22 4.90
C ILE A 223 11.12 7.12 5.59
N GLN A 224 12.40 6.85 5.35
CA GLN A 224 13.51 7.55 6.02
C GLN A 224 13.79 8.93 5.43
N ASN A 225 13.76 9.06 4.11
CA ASN A 225 14.28 10.21 3.37
C ASN A 225 13.21 10.98 2.58
N GLY A 226 11.98 10.48 2.52
CA GLY A 226 10.89 11.13 1.79
C GLY A 226 10.56 12.52 2.32
N GLU A 227 10.24 13.43 1.40
CA GLU A 227 9.64 14.71 1.74
C GLU A 227 8.27 14.51 2.37
N ARG A 228 7.88 15.44 3.23
CA ARG A 228 6.66 15.39 4.02
C ARG A 228 5.98 16.73 3.89
N ARG A 229 4.71 16.79 3.46
CA ARG A 229 3.99 18.07 3.54
C ARG A 229 3.80 18.45 5.01
N GLY A 230 4.28 19.61 5.43
CA GLY A 230 3.79 20.21 6.68
C GLY A 230 2.49 20.92 6.38
N ARG A 231 1.52 20.92 7.31
CA ARG A 231 0.73 22.15 7.50
C ARG A 231 1.78 23.21 7.85
N THR A 232 2.04 24.16 6.95
CA THR A 232 2.73 25.39 7.30
C THR A 232 2.00 25.96 8.52
N THR A 233 2.66 25.95 9.67
CA THR A 233 2.32 26.81 10.80
C THR A 233 2.52 28.25 10.39
#